data_AF-A0A831M079-F1
#
_entry.id   AF-A0A831M079-F1
#
_cell.length_a   1.000
_cell.length_b   1.000
_cell.length_c   1.000
_cell.angle_alpha   90.00
_cell.angle_beta   90.00
_cell.angle_gamma   90.00
#
_symmetry.space_group_name_H-M   'P 1'
#
loop_
_entity.id
_entity.type
_entity.pdbx_description
1 polymer ?
#
loop_
_entity_poly.entity_id
_entity_poly.type
_entity_poly.pdbx_seq_one_letter_code
_entity_poly.pdbx_strand_id
1 'polypeptide(L)'
;MVASGTRPPRDPRIEAIAAALPPPPHHVSTLAQPLWLDAAAALWRASREAIPEGPPPSAWLPFFLHTHAAALDPAIPVTLDQLLWLAAPGDAVLLSDGATHHASSIASLDAAGTVTLHGNPARTLSAAEFTSRLIAVATLDTPALLERFLDAHPAARGNHRLPLAFGNALMCCQRDSLAPAAAAWFDQSLFAALLATSDEREHIAAQLYCALTIAMHRARPQPETLAAKPFADRLYRLMLDHTEAALQRRLSAAQLLRMAASASWSREFVRAGQLFSLVLHREPAHPHALQLRAAAAFHKRCYDEAIEDSLQGLESASHAYAAALN
;
A
#
# COMPACT_ATOMS: atom_id res chain seq x y z
N MET A 1 34.54 -4.30 -25.35
CA MET A 1 33.58 -4.44 -26.47
C MET A 1 32.34 -5.13 -25.95
N VAL A 2 31.29 -4.38 -25.65
CA VAL A 2 29.96 -4.96 -25.34
C VAL A 2 29.34 -5.33 -26.69
N ALA A 3 29.08 -6.62 -26.92
CA ALA A 3 28.42 -7.09 -28.12
C ALA A 3 27.04 -6.40 -28.23
N SER A 4 26.75 -5.77 -29.36
CA SER A 4 25.41 -5.23 -29.62
C SER A 4 24.44 -6.41 -29.74
N GLY A 5 23.67 -6.63 -28.67
CA GLY A 5 22.58 -7.60 -28.69
C GLY A 5 21.56 -7.16 -29.73
N THR A 6 21.43 -7.92 -30.82
CA THR A 6 20.31 -7.80 -31.75
C THR A 6 19.01 -8.01 -30.96
N ARG A 7 18.09 -7.05 -31.04
CA ARG A 7 16.76 -7.23 -30.42
C ARG A 7 16.10 -8.45 -31.06
N PRO A 8 15.50 -9.37 -30.28
CA PRO A 8 14.73 -10.46 -30.86
C PRO A 8 13.59 -9.91 -31.74
N PRO A 9 13.23 -10.61 -32.82
CA PRO A 9 12.11 -10.23 -33.67
C PRO A 9 10.81 -10.17 -32.83
N ARG A 10 9.97 -9.16 -33.09
CA ARG A 10 8.68 -8.99 -32.40
C ARG A 10 7.70 -10.06 -32.87
N ASP A 11 6.93 -10.62 -31.94
CA ASP A 11 5.86 -11.57 -32.26
C ASP A 11 4.74 -10.83 -33.04
N PRO A 12 4.38 -11.29 -34.25
CA PRO A 12 3.37 -10.61 -35.07
C PRO A 12 2.00 -10.50 -34.40
N ARG A 13 1.69 -11.36 -33.42
CA ARG A 13 0.44 -11.28 -32.64
C ARG A 13 0.39 -10.03 -31.76
N ILE A 14 1.53 -9.66 -31.16
CA ILE A 14 1.64 -8.45 -30.33
C ILE A 14 1.42 -7.20 -31.18
N GLU A 15 1.97 -7.18 -32.40
CA GLU A 15 1.80 -6.06 -33.33
C GLU A 15 0.36 -5.95 -33.83
N ALA A 16 -0.30 -7.07 -34.13
CA ALA A 16 -1.70 -7.08 -34.54
C ALA A 16 -2.64 -6.54 -33.44
N ILE A 17 -2.40 -6.88 -32.17
CA ILE A 17 -3.19 -6.37 -31.05
C ILE A 17 -2.91 -4.90 -30.78
N ALA A 18 -1.63 -4.48 -30.79
CA ALA A 18 -1.26 -3.09 -30.62
C ALA A 18 -1.86 -2.18 -31.71
N ALA A 19 -1.99 -2.70 -32.94
CA ALA A 19 -2.62 -1.99 -34.06
C ALA A 19 -4.16 -1.94 -33.98
N ALA A 20 -4.79 -2.88 -33.26
CA ALA A 20 -6.24 -2.97 -33.12
C ALA A 20 -6.80 -2.15 -31.93
N LEU A 21 -5.94 -1.72 -31.00
CA LEU A 21 -6.34 -0.91 -29.86
C LEU A 21 -6.51 0.57 -30.28
N PRO A 22 -7.65 1.22 -29.96
CA PRO A 22 -7.78 2.65 -30.18
C PRO A 22 -6.75 3.42 -29.33
N PRO A 23 -6.28 4.60 -29.78
CA PRO A 23 -5.38 5.41 -28.96
C PRO A 23 -6.06 5.72 -27.62
N PRO A 24 -5.35 5.63 -26.48
CA PRO A 24 -5.92 5.88 -25.18
C PRO A 24 -6.46 7.32 -25.13
N PRO A 25 -7.68 7.57 -24.63
CA PRO A 25 -8.19 8.94 -24.51
C PRO A 25 -7.29 9.73 -23.55
N HIS A 26 -7.06 11.01 -23.84
CA HIS A 26 -6.20 11.91 -23.06
C HIS A 26 -6.66 12.17 -21.60
N HIS A 27 -7.76 11.53 -21.16
CA HIS A 27 -8.31 11.62 -19.80
C HIS A 27 -8.57 10.25 -19.15
N VAL A 28 -8.23 9.13 -19.80
CA VAL A 28 -8.27 7.83 -19.14
C VAL A 28 -6.99 7.68 -18.33
N SER A 29 -7.02 8.28 -17.13
CA SER A 29 -6.17 7.82 -16.04
C SER A 29 -6.37 6.31 -15.93
N THR A 30 -5.28 5.58 -16.04
CA THR A 30 -5.17 4.12 -16.09
C THR A 30 -6.14 3.41 -15.15
N LEU A 31 -6.97 2.53 -15.72
CA LEU A 31 -7.56 1.32 -15.12
C LEU A 31 -7.49 1.28 -13.60
N ALA A 32 -8.51 1.83 -12.92
CA ALA A 32 -8.75 1.70 -11.49
C ALA A 32 -7.46 1.66 -10.65
N GLN A 33 -6.55 2.63 -10.84
CA GLN A 33 -5.67 2.96 -9.74
C GLN A 33 -6.60 3.31 -8.58
N PRO A 34 -6.47 2.64 -7.42
CA PRO A 34 -7.26 3.01 -6.28
C PRO A 34 -7.08 4.51 -6.06
N LEU A 35 -8.16 5.27 -5.85
CA LEU A 35 -8.16 6.71 -5.58
C LEU A 35 -7.09 7.13 -4.54
N TRP A 36 -6.64 6.19 -3.69
CA TRP A 36 -5.56 6.41 -2.75
C TRP A 36 -4.16 6.45 -3.35
N LEU A 37 -3.82 5.75 -4.45
CA LEU A 37 -2.50 5.93 -5.08
C LEU A 37 -2.38 7.37 -5.56
N ASP A 38 -3.45 7.92 -6.12
CA ASP A 38 -3.54 9.33 -6.47
C ASP A 38 -3.55 10.23 -5.24
N ALA A 39 -4.30 9.88 -4.18
CA ALA A 39 -4.36 10.70 -2.96
C ALA A 39 -3.08 10.65 -2.12
N ALA A 40 -2.40 9.51 -2.05
CA ALA A 40 -1.10 9.33 -1.40
C ALA A 40 0.00 9.97 -2.25
N ALA A 41 -0.04 9.83 -3.58
CA ALA A 41 0.84 10.57 -4.48
C ALA A 41 0.57 12.09 -4.44
N ALA A 42 -0.67 12.51 -4.18
CA ALA A 42 -1.03 13.90 -4.00
C ALA A 42 -0.56 14.43 -2.64
N LEU A 43 -0.80 13.70 -1.54
CA LEU A 43 -0.25 13.98 -0.21
C LEU A 43 1.27 14.06 -0.25
N TRP A 44 1.90 13.14 -0.95
CA TRP A 44 3.34 13.16 -1.22
C TRP A 44 3.74 14.41 -1.99
N ARG A 45 3.09 14.72 -3.11
CA ARG A 45 3.42 15.91 -3.92
C ARG A 45 3.29 17.17 -3.10
N ALA A 46 2.19 17.31 -2.35
CA ALA A 46 1.95 18.44 -1.47
C ALA A 46 3.00 18.55 -0.35
N SER A 47 3.44 17.43 0.24
CA SER A 47 4.49 17.47 1.27
C SER A 47 5.84 17.93 0.70
N ARG A 48 6.19 17.51 -0.52
CA ARG A 48 7.42 17.98 -1.21
C ARG A 48 7.35 19.45 -1.62
N GLU A 49 6.19 19.93 -2.06
CA GLU A 49 6.01 21.34 -2.42
C GLU A 49 6.06 22.25 -1.20
N ALA A 50 5.49 21.80 -0.08
CA ALA A 50 5.46 22.54 1.16
C ALA A 50 6.82 22.61 1.86
N ILE A 51 7.58 21.50 1.82
CA ILE A 51 8.89 21.39 2.47
C ILE A 51 9.87 20.86 1.42
N PRO A 52 10.47 21.74 0.59
CA PRO A 52 11.36 21.33 -0.51
C PRO A 52 12.61 20.58 -0.02
N GLU A 53 13.10 20.93 1.17
CA GLU A 53 14.19 20.23 1.89
C GLU A 53 13.66 19.23 2.92
N GLY A 54 12.40 18.85 2.79
CA GLY A 54 11.70 18.00 3.74
C GLY A 54 12.25 16.58 3.77
N PRO A 55 12.02 15.87 4.89
CA PRO A 55 12.36 14.46 5.02
C PRO A 55 11.76 13.63 3.88
N PRO A 56 12.42 12.51 3.50
CA PRO A 56 11.99 11.73 2.36
C PRO A 56 10.54 11.29 2.52
N PRO A 57 9.80 11.06 1.42
CA PRO A 57 8.39 10.65 1.45
C PRO A 57 8.13 9.38 2.27
N SER A 58 9.16 8.57 2.44
CA SER A 58 9.15 7.39 3.28
C SER A 58 9.17 7.72 4.78
N ALA A 59 9.33 8.96 5.23
CA ALA A 59 9.24 9.35 6.63
C ALA A 59 7.80 9.65 7.10
N TRP A 60 6.81 9.54 6.22
CA TRP A 60 5.43 9.98 6.50
C TRP A 60 4.53 8.80 6.85
N LEU A 61 3.76 8.93 7.94
CA LEU A 61 2.76 7.95 8.38
C LEU A 61 1.36 8.49 8.09
N PRO A 62 0.59 7.86 7.17
CA PRO A 62 -0.71 8.38 6.81
C PRO A 62 -1.83 7.78 7.68
N PHE A 63 -2.62 8.65 8.29
CA PHE A 63 -3.83 8.35 9.03
C PHE A 63 -5.05 8.81 8.23
N PHE A 64 -6.09 7.99 8.20
CA PHE A 64 -7.30 8.26 7.41
C PHE A 64 -8.56 8.11 8.24
N LEU A 65 -9.58 8.90 7.92
CA LEU A 65 -10.92 8.69 8.45
C LEU A 65 -11.39 7.28 8.11
N HIS A 66 -11.81 6.53 9.13
CA HIS A 66 -12.29 5.15 8.97
C HIS A 66 -13.46 5.03 7.97
N THR A 67 -14.29 6.07 7.82
CA THR A 67 -15.38 6.12 6.82
C THR A 67 -14.87 6.16 5.38
N HIS A 68 -13.62 6.57 5.17
CA HIS A 68 -12.95 6.65 3.87
C HIS A 68 -11.84 5.59 3.72
N ALA A 69 -11.53 4.82 4.78
CA ALA A 69 -10.40 3.90 4.85
C ALA A 69 -10.63 2.56 4.14
N ALA A 70 -11.46 2.52 3.08
CA ALA A 70 -11.77 1.31 2.35
C ALA A 70 -10.48 0.63 1.83
N ALA A 71 -10.03 -0.41 2.53
CA ALA A 71 -8.92 -1.32 2.18
C ALA A 71 -7.55 -0.65 1.92
N LEU A 72 -7.27 0.48 2.57
CA LEU A 72 -6.05 1.25 2.35
C LEU A 72 -4.93 0.75 3.26
N ASP A 73 -4.09 -0.17 2.79
CA ASP A 73 -2.85 -0.54 3.48
C ASP A 73 -1.70 0.23 2.79
N PRO A 74 -1.03 1.18 3.46
CA PRO A 74 -0.78 1.24 4.91
C PRO A 74 -1.50 2.34 5.71
N ALA A 75 -2.68 2.79 5.30
CA ALA A 75 -3.42 3.79 6.05
C ALA A 75 -3.80 3.27 7.44
N ILE A 76 -3.61 4.12 8.46
CA ILE A 76 -4.08 3.86 9.81
C ILE A 76 -5.52 4.42 9.90
N PRO A 77 -6.55 3.57 10.03
CA PRO A 77 -7.92 4.04 10.14
C PRO A 77 -8.17 4.63 11.54
N VAL A 78 -8.70 5.84 11.59
CA VAL A 78 -8.96 6.58 12.83
C VAL A 78 -10.31 7.31 12.79
N THR A 79 -10.77 7.78 13.94
CA THR A 79 -11.92 8.69 14.03
C THR A 79 -11.53 10.11 13.63
N LEU A 80 -12.54 10.97 13.43
CA LEU A 80 -12.30 12.37 13.15
C LEU A 80 -11.59 13.08 14.30
N ASP A 81 -12.02 12.83 15.54
CA ASP A 81 -11.38 13.38 16.74
C ASP A 81 -9.90 12.97 16.82
N GLN A 82 -9.57 11.74 16.43
CA GLN A 82 -8.21 11.24 16.37
C GLN A 82 -7.38 11.91 15.26
N LEU A 83 -7.95 12.17 14.08
CA LEU A 83 -7.25 12.93 13.03
C LEU A 83 -6.97 14.37 13.46
N LEU A 84 -7.93 15.01 14.12
CA LEU A 84 -7.74 16.36 14.62
C LEU A 84 -6.65 16.42 15.69
N TRP A 85 -6.54 15.39 16.53
CA TRP A 85 -5.44 15.25 17.50
C TRP A 85 -4.08 15.08 16.81
N LEU A 86 -4.04 14.37 15.68
CA LEU A 86 -2.80 14.13 14.92
C LEU A 86 -2.32 15.35 14.15
N ALA A 87 -3.22 16.22 13.71
CA ALA A 87 -2.89 17.36 12.87
C ALA A 87 -1.97 18.37 13.59
N ALA A 88 -0.75 18.54 13.08
CA ALA A 88 0.20 19.52 13.57
C ALA A 88 0.77 20.40 12.43
N PRO A 89 1.32 21.59 12.75
CA PRO A 89 2.07 22.38 11.78
C PRO A 89 3.19 21.57 11.13
N GLY A 90 3.27 21.65 9.80
CA GLY A 90 4.18 20.87 8.97
C GLY A 90 3.57 19.60 8.40
N ASP A 91 2.45 19.11 8.93
CA ASP A 91 1.84 17.88 8.43
C ASP A 91 1.15 18.08 7.09
N ALA A 92 1.15 17.02 6.25
CA ALA A 92 0.40 16.99 5.01
C ALA A 92 -1.03 16.53 5.28
N VAL A 93 -2.01 17.14 4.62
CA VAL A 93 -3.43 16.84 4.80
C VAL A 93 -4.11 16.61 3.47
N LEU A 94 -5.11 15.73 3.48
CA LEU A 94 -6.00 15.49 2.35
C LEU A 94 -7.38 16.02 2.72
N LEU A 95 -7.90 16.93 1.91
CA LEU A 95 -9.18 17.59 2.11
C LEU A 95 -10.15 17.24 0.99
N SER A 96 -11.44 17.07 1.30
CA SER A 96 -12.53 16.97 0.33
C SER A 96 -13.33 18.25 0.29
N ASP A 97 -13.74 18.68 -0.89
CA ASP A 97 -14.82 19.66 -1.05
C ASP A 97 -16.15 19.01 -1.47
N GLY A 98 -16.23 17.67 -1.42
CA GLY A 98 -17.38 16.87 -1.85
C GLY A 98 -17.39 16.55 -3.35
N ALA A 99 -16.64 17.30 -4.17
CA ALA A 99 -16.48 17.02 -5.61
C ALA A 99 -15.10 16.45 -5.93
N THR A 100 -14.07 16.94 -5.25
CA THR A 100 -12.66 16.66 -5.51
C THR A 100 -11.86 16.54 -4.21
N HIS A 101 -10.68 15.94 -4.31
CA HIS A 101 -9.74 15.80 -3.21
C HIS A 101 -8.50 16.66 -3.46
N HIS A 102 -8.11 17.44 -2.46
CA HIS A 102 -6.99 18.35 -2.51
C HIS A 102 -5.99 18.00 -1.42
N ALA A 103 -4.73 17.81 -1.81
CA ALA A 103 -3.64 17.67 -0.86
C ALA A 103 -3.05 19.05 -0.55
N SER A 104 -2.74 19.30 0.72
CA SER A 104 -2.10 20.53 1.19
C SER A 104 -1.23 20.21 2.41
N SER A 105 -0.69 21.23 3.06
CA SER A 105 0.03 21.09 4.32
C SER A 105 -0.37 22.18 5.31
N ILE A 106 -0.31 21.85 6.59
CA ILE A 106 -0.68 22.74 7.67
C ILE A 106 0.47 23.71 7.93
N ALA A 107 0.28 24.99 7.63
CA ALA A 107 1.22 26.05 7.99
C ALA A 107 1.12 26.41 9.47
N SER A 108 -0.09 26.51 10.01
CA SER A 108 -0.34 26.74 11.43
C SER A 108 -1.67 26.17 11.87
N LEU A 109 -1.75 25.81 13.15
CA LEU A 109 -2.94 25.38 13.86
C LEU A 109 -2.99 26.16 15.19
N ASP A 110 -4.04 26.95 15.40
CA ASP A 110 -4.21 27.70 16.65
C ASP A 110 -5.01 26.94 17.71
N ALA A 111 -5.08 27.49 18.92
CA ALA A 111 -5.81 26.89 20.04
C ALA A 111 -7.34 26.86 19.84
N ALA A 112 -7.89 27.65 18.91
CA ALA A 112 -9.30 27.63 18.53
C ALA A 112 -9.58 26.57 17.44
N GLY A 113 -8.55 25.88 16.95
CA GLY A 113 -8.66 24.89 15.88
C GLY A 113 -8.69 25.52 14.48
N THR A 114 -8.38 26.81 14.34
CA THR A 114 -8.24 27.46 13.02
C THR A 114 -6.98 26.93 12.35
N VAL A 115 -7.12 26.50 11.10
CA VAL A 115 -6.03 25.91 10.32
C VAL A 115 -5.65 26.86 9.19
N THR A 116 -4.38 27.24 9.11
CA THR A 116 -3.84 27.90 7.93
C THR A 116 -3.07 26.87 7.11
N LEU A 117 -3.42 26.75 5.84
CA LEU A 117 -2.77 25.85 4.90
C LEU A 117 -1.72 26.59 4.06
N HIS A 118 -0.61 25.92 3.74
CA HIS A 118 0.34 26.44 2.78
C HIS A 118 -0.28 26.52 1.37
N GLY A 119 0.04 27.60 0.65
CA GLY A 119 -0.45 27.88 -0.71
C GLY A 119 -0.18 29.32 -1.13
N ASN A 120 -0.45 29.65 -2.40
CA ASN A 120 -0.44 31.01 -2.91
C ASN A 120 -1.77 31.33 -3.63
N PRO A 121 -2.73 32.01 -2.98
CA PRO A 121 -2.66 32.55 -1.62
C PRO A 121 -2.77 31.45 -0.54
N ALA A 122 -2.24 31.72 0.66
CA ALA A 122 -2.47 30.87 1.82
C ALA A 122 -3.98 30.84 2.13
N ARG A 123 -4.48 29.69 2.57
CA ARG A 123 -5.90 29.48 2.84
C ARG A 123 -6.12 29.21 4.32
N THR A 124 -6.97 30.00 4.96
CA THR A 124 -7.37 29.80 6.36
C THR A 124 -8.74 29.15 6.40
N LEU A 125 -8.86 28.08 7.18
CA LEU A 125 -10.10 27.33 7.41
C LEU A 125 -10.46 27.46 8.89
N SER A 126 -11.74 27.69 9.17
CA SER A 126 -12.26 27.56 10.54
C SER A 126 -12.13 26.10 11.02
N ALA A 127 -12.16 25.87 12.34
CA ALA A 127 -12.16 24.52 12.89
C ALA A 127 -13.27 23.64 12.29
N ALA A 128 -14.48 24.18 12.13
CA ALA A 128 -15.61 23.46 11.54
C ALA A 128 -15.41 23.16 10.04
N GLU A 129 -14.89 24.12 9.28
CA GLU A 129 -14.58 23.93 7.86
C GLU A 129 -13.46 22.90 7.65
N PHE A 130 -12.40 22.95 8.46
CA PHE A 130 -11.33 21.96 8.40
C PHE A 130 -11.85 20.56 8.74
N THR A 131 -12.58 20.44 9.85
CA THR A 131 -13.16 19.18 10.35
C THR A 131 -14.10 18.54 9.33
N SER A 132 -14.97 19.33 8.68
CA SER A 132 -15.92 18.81 7.67
C SER A 132 -15.25 18.35 6.36
N ARG A 133 -14.00 18.74 6.13
CA ARG A 133 -13.28 18.46 4.88
C ARG A 133 -12.12 17.50 5.06
N LEU A 134 -11.61 17.34 6.27
CA LEU A 134 -10.44 16.50 6.54
C LEU A 134 -10.73 15.03 6.28
N ILE A 135 -9.95 14.41 5.39
CA ILE A 135 -10.01 12.96 5.12
C ILE A 135 -8.81 12.24 5.73
N ALA A 136 -7.63 12.84 5.63
CA ALA A 136 -6.39 12.21 6.04
C ALA A 136 -5.38 13.23 6.54
N VAL A 137 -4.52 12.78 7.46
CA VAL A 137 -3.33 13.48 7.92
C VAL A 137 -2.15 12.54 7.71
N ALA A 138 -1.12 13.01 7.00
CA ALA A 138 0.17 12.35 6.94
C ALA A 138 1.12 13.11 7.85
N THR A 139 1.57 12.43 8.90
CA THR A 139 2.43 13.02 9.94
C THR A 139 3.88 12.60 9.76
N LEU A 140 4.80 13.47 10.15
CA LEU A 140 6.22 13.14 10.17
C LEU A 140 6.61 12.23 11.33
N ASP A 141 7.07 11.03 10.97
CA ASP A 141 7.67 9.91 11.71
C ASP A 141 7.73 9.98 13.25
N THR A 142 7.29 8.92 13.92
CA THR A 142 8.10 8.14 14.87
C THR A 142 7.27 7.00 15.50
N PRO A 143 7.90 5.88 15.91
CA PRO A 143 7.30 4.93 16.84
C PRO A 143 6.72 5.62 18.09
N ALA A 144 7.37 6.68 18.57
CA ALA A 144 6.90 7.50 19.68
C ALA A 144 5.57 8.22 19.41
N LEU A 145 5.27 8.62 18.17
CA LEU A 145 3.95 9.15 17.82
C LEU A 145 2.86 8.09 18.01
N LEU A 146 3.11 6.85 17.59
CA LEU A 146 2.17 5.75 17.72
C LEU A 146 1.94 5.38 19.20
N GLU A 147 2.98 5.43 20.03
CA GLU A 147 2.86 5.25 21.48
C GLU A 147 2.03 6.36 22.12
N ARG A 148 2.36 7.63 21.85
CA ARG A 148 1.58 8.79 22.34
C ARG A 148 0.13 8.74 21.87
N PHE A 149 -0.13 8.26 20.66
CA PHE A 149 -1.48 8.05 20.15
C PHE A 149 -2.25 7.05 21.02
N LEU A 150 -1.64 5.92 21.40
CA LEU A 150 -2.28 4.94 22.27
C LEU A 150 -2.41 5.42 23.72
N ASP A 151 -1.56 6.33 24.18
CA ASP A 151 -1.69 6.98 25.48
C ASP A 151 -2.86 7.97 25.51
N ALA A 152 -3.03 8.75 24.44
CA ALA A 152 -4.15 9.67 24.27
C ALA A 152 -5.48 8.93 24.00
N HIS A 153 -5.43 7.76 23.38
CA HIS A 153 -6.59 6.96 23.00
C HIS A 153 -6.51 5.53 23.56
N PRO A 154 -6.61 5.32 24.89
CA PRO A 154 -6.41 4.01 25.50
C PRO A 154 -7.42 2.95 25.02
N ALA A 155 -8.63 3.35 24.63
CA ALA A 155 -9.63 2.45 24.03
C ALA A 155 -9.13 1.80 22.73
N ALA A 156 -8.23 2.46 22.00
CA ALA A 156 -7.64 1.94 20.77
C ALA A 156 -6.68 0.75 21.02
N ARG A 157 -6.18 0.57 22.25
CA ARG A 157 -5.32 -0.57 22.62
C ARG A 157 -6.04 -1.92 22.53
N GLY A 158 -7.37 -1.93 22.63
CA GLY A 158 -8.19 -3.13 22.44
C GLY A 158 -8.42 -3.53 20.98
N ASN A 159 -8.05 -2.67 20.02
CA ASN A 159 -8.25 -2.93 18.60
C ASN A 159 -7.06 -3.71 18.02
N HIS A 160 -7.19 -5.02 17.87
CA HIS A 160 -6.13 -5.89 17.32
C HIS A 160 -5.65 -5.52 15.90
N ARG A 161 -6.48 -4.81 15.12
CA ARG A 161 -6.14 -4.35 13.76
C ARG A 161 -5.21 -3.14 13.76
N LEU A 162 -5.25 -2.35 14.82
CA LEU A 162 -4.49 -1.11 14.89
C LEU A 162 -2.97 -1.36 15.01
N PRO A 163 -2.47 -2.26 15.88
CA PRO A 163 -1.07 -2.64 15.87
C PRO A 163 -0.59 -3.20 14.54
N LEU A 164 -1.43 -3.97 13.82
CA LEU A 164 -1.09 -4.43 12.47
C LEU A 164 -0.90 -3.25 11.51
N ALA A 165 -1.84 -2.29 11.51
CA ALA A 165 -1.76 -1.08 10.69
C ALA A 165 -0.52 -0.25 11.02
N PHE A 166 -0.18 -0.11 12.30
CA PHE A 166 1.04 0.56 12.77
C PHE A 166 2.30 -0.11 12.24
N GLY A 167 2.39 -1.45 12.33
CA GLY A 167 3.52 -2.20 11.78
C GLY A 167 3.64 -2.01 10.27
N ASN A 168 2.54 -2.06 9.53
CA ASN A 168 2.53 -1.83 8.08
C ASN A 168 2.95 -0.41 7.70
N ALA A 169 2.46 0.59 8.44
CA ALA A 169 2.80 1.99 8.21
C ALA A 169 4.31 2.23 8.38
N LEU A 170 4.90 1.73 9.48
CA LEU A 170 6.35 1.80 9.70
C LEU A 170 7.16 1.03 8.64
N MET A 171 6.62 -0.05 8.07
CA MET A 171 7.29 -0.78 6.99
C MET A 171 7.25 -0.07 5.64
N CYS A 172 6.21 0.72 5.38
CA CYS A 172 6.13 1.55 4.19
C CYS A 172 7.15 2.69 4.21
N CYS A 173 7.70 3.00 5.38
CA CYS A 173 8.72 4.01 5.53
C CYS A 173 10.09 3.67 4.94
N GLN A 174 10.30 2.42 4.47
CA GLN A 174 11.55 1.96 3.81
C GLN A 174 12.84 2.31 4.59
N ARG A 175 12.76 2.45 5.92
CA ARG A 175 13.90 2.69 6.80
C ARG A 175 14.17 1.44 7.62
N ASP A 176 15.32 0.83 7.40
CA ASP A 176 15.74 -0.37 8.13
C ASP A 176 15.76 -0.18 9.65
N SER A 177 16.06 1.04 10.11
CA SER A 177 16.05 1.38 11.54
C SER A 177 14.67 1.26 12.19
N LEU A 178 13.59 1.30 11.40
CA LEU A 178 12.22 1.14 11.89
C LEU A 178 11.77 -0.32 11.92
N ALA A 179 12.54 -1.25 11.33
CA ALA A 179 12.16 -2.64 11.25
C ALA A 179 11.91 -3.29 12.63
N PRO A 180 12.75 -3.07 13.67
CA PRO A 180 12.47 -3.59 15.00
C PRO A 180 11.16 -3.05 15.61
N ALA A 181 10.89 -1.75 15.42
CA ALA A 181 9.66 -1.12 15.91
C ALA A 181 8.42 -1.67 15.21
N ALA A 182 8.46 -1.78 13.87
CA ALA A 182 7.37 -2.39 13.10
C ALA A 182 7.10 -3.84 13.55
N ALA A 183 8.16 -4.61 13.79
CA ALA A 183 8.06 -5.98 14.24
C ALA A 183 7.44 -6.09 15.65
N ALA A 184 7.74 -5.15 16.55
CA ALA A 184 7.10 -5.09 17.88
C ALA A 184 5.58 -4.84 17.78
N TRP A 185 5.13 -4.03 16.82
CA TRP A 185 3.70 -3.82 16.57
C TRP A 185 3.01 -5.06 16.01
N PHE A 186 3.69 -5.84 15.17
CA PHE A 186 3.17 -7.13 14.72
C PHE A 186 3.02 -8.13 15.88
N ASP A 187 3.95 -8.15 16.84
CA ASP A 187 3.81 -8.98 18.05
C ASP A 187 2.61 -8.55 18.90
N GLN A 188 2.39 -7.24 19.04
CA GLN A 188 1.22 -6.72 19.74
C GLN A 188 -0.09 -7.11 19.04
N SER A 189 -0.13 -7.10 17.70
CA SER A 189 -1.30 -7.57 16.95
C SER A 189 -1.57 -9.06 17.20
N LEU A 190 -0.52 -9.89 17.19
CA LEU A 190 -0.65 -11.32 17.49
C LEU A 190 -1.12 -11.56 18.93
N PHE A 191 -0.57 -10.82 19.90
CA PHE A 191 -0.99 -10.90 21.30
C PHE A 191 -2.45 -10.50 21.48
N ALA A 192 -2.89 -9.40 20.85
CA ALA A 192 -4.28 -8.97 20.88
C ALA A 192 -5.23 -10.00 20.24
N ALA A 193 -4.77 -10.73 19.21
CA ALA A 193 -5.53 -11.81 18.57
C ALA A 193 -5.77 -13.04 19.47
N LEU A 194 -4.98 -13.22 20.53
CA LEU A 194 -5.20 -14.31 21.49
C LEU A 194 -6.55 -14.18 22.22
N LEU A 195 -7.04 -12.95 22.36
CA LEU A 195 -8.34 -12.65 22.97
C LEU A 195 -9.50 -12.67 21.98
N ALA A 196 -9.22 -12.77 20.67
CA ALA A 196 -10.21 -12.80 19.62
C ALA A 196 -10.86 -14.19 19.47
N THR A 197 -11.98 -14.25 18.75
CA THR A 197 -12.61 -15.54 18.38
C THR A 197 -11.67 -16.36 17.49
N SER A 198 -11.92 -17.68 17.37
CA SER A 198 -11.08 -18.56 16.53
C SER A 198 -10.99 -18.07 15.08
N ASP A 199 -12.12 -17.63 14.51
CA ASP A 199 -12.18 -17.16 13.13
C ASP A 199 -11.42 -15.84 12.94
N GLU A 200 -11.62 -14.88 13.85
CA GLU A 200 -10.87 -13.63 13.85
C GLU A 200 -9.38 -13.85 14.04
N ARG A 201 -8.98 -14.76 14.92
CA ARG A 201 -7.58 -15.12 15.15
C ARG A 201 -6.92 -15.67 13.88
N GLU A 202 -7.59 -16.57 13.17
CA GLU A 202 -7.10 -17.08 11.89
C GLU A 202 -7.02 -15.98 10.82
N HIS A 203 -7.99 -15.06 10.81
CA HIS A 203 -7.96 -13.92 9.90
C HIS A 203 -6.77 -12.99 10.19
N ILE A 204 -6.52 -12.67 11.46
CA ILE A 204 -5.38 -11.84 11.89
C ILE A 204 -4.06 -12.54 11.57
N ALA A 205 -3.96 -13.86 11.83
CA ALA A 205 -2.79 -14.65 11.48
C ALA A 205 -2.50 -14.58 9.98
N ALA A 206 -3.52 -14.69 9.12
CA ALA A 206 -3.35 -14.55 7.68
C ALA A 206 -2.88 -13.13 7.30
N GLN A 207 -3.46 -12.09 7.89
CA GLN A 207 -3.04 -10.71 7.63
C GLN A 207 -1.58 -10.46 8.07
N LEU A 208 -1.18 -10.96 9.24
CA LEU A 208 0.20 -10.93 9.73
C LEU A 208 1.16 -11.67 8.80
N TYR A 209 0.76 -12.85 8.32
CA TYR A 209 1.52 -13.62 7.33
C TYR A 209 1.79 -12.80 6.07
N CYS A 210 0.76 -12.11 5.54
CA CYS A 210 0.89 -11.21 4.39
C CYS A 210 1.86 -10.05 4.70
N ALA A 211 1.65 -9.35 5.81
CA ALA A 211 2.48 -8.22 6.24
C ALA A 211 3.95 -8.60 6.42
N LEU A 212 4.24 -9.67 7.17
CA LEU A 212 5.58 -10.18 7.44
C LEU A 212 6.28 -10.66 6.16
N THR A 213 5.55 -11.31 5.25
CA THR A 213 6.12 -11.75 3.96
C THR A 213 6.50 -10.55 3.10
N ILE A 214 5.63 -9.54 2.98
CA ILE A 214 5.92 -8.30 2.26
C ILE A 214 7.12 -7.59 2.89
N ALA A 215 7.14 -7.46 4.22
CA ALA A 215 8.23 -6.83 4.96
C ALA A 215 9.58 -7.53 4.72
N MET A 216 9.59 -8.86 4.79
CA MET A 216 10.77 -9.66 4.52
C MET A 216 11.28 -9.46 3.08
N HIS A 217 10.40 -9.52 2.08
CA HIS A 217 10.81 -9.30 0.68
C HIS A 217 11.31 -7.87 0.45
N ARG A 218 10.71 -6.87 1.12
CA ARG A 218 11.14 -5.47 1.03
C ARG A 218 12.51 -5.21 1.66
N ALA A 219 12.90 -5.96 2.69
CA ALA A 219 14.20 -5.82 3.32
C ALA A 219 15.34 -6.48 2.51
N ARG A 220 15.04 -7.50 1.68
CA ARG A 220 16.05 -8.38 1.04
C ARG A 220 16.96 -7.80 -0.05
N PRO A 221 16.56 -6.87 -0.93
CA PRO A 221 17.43 -6.47 -2.04
C PRO A 221 18.65 -5.65 -1.63
N GLN A 222 18.80 -5.35 -0.34
CA GLN A 222 20.03 -4.82 0.22
C GLN A 222 20.78 -5.99 0.91
N PRO A 223 21.83 -6.55 0.28
CA PRO A 223 22.48 -7.80 0.73
C PRO A 223 23.14 -7.71 2.13
N GLU A 224 23.22 -6.52 2.72
CA GLU A 224 23.88 -6.25 4.00
C GLU A 224 22.89 -5.95 5.15
N THR A 225 21.57 -5.99 4.92
CA THR A 225 20.63 -5.49 5.91
C THR A 225 20.14 -6.57 6.88
N LEU A 226 20.39 -6.35 8.17
CA LEU A 226 19.80 -7.13 9.25
C LEU A 226 18.28 -6.86 9.42
N ALA A 227 17.72 -5.94 8.63
CA ALA A 227 16.32 -5.51 8.70
C ALA A 227 15.32 -6.63 8.41
N ALA A 228 15.69 -7.67 7.64
CA ALA A 228 14.80 -8.79 7.35
C ALA A 228 14.61 -9.74 8.55
N LYS A 229 15.61 -9.84 9.44
CA LYS A 229 15.65 -10.84 10.52
C LYS A 229 14.46 -10.75 11.48
N PRO A 230 14.07 -9.56 12.01
CA PRO A 230 12.91 -9.45 12.88
C PRO A 230 11.62 -10.01 12.26
N PHE A 231 11.43 -9.87 10.95
CA PHE A 231 10.25 -10.38 10.24
C PHE A 231 10.35 -11.87 9.97
N ALA A 232 11.52 -12.36 9.58
CA ALA A 232 11.75 -13.78 9.35
C ALA A 232 11.53 -14.62 10.62
N ASP A 233 12.03 -14.16 11.77
CA ASP A 233 11.85 -14.85 13.06
C ASP A 233 10.36 -14.94 13.45
N ARG A 234 9.58 -13.87 13.19
CA ARG A 234 8.13 -13.83 13.47
C ARG A 234 7.32 -14.66 12.49
N LEU A 235 7.69 -14.61 11.21
CA LEU A 235 7.08 -15.45 10.18
C LEU A 235 7.30 -16.92 10.51
N TYR A 236 8.52 -17.30 10.90
CA TYR A 236 8.82 -18.66 11.36
C TYR A 236 7.94 -19.09 12.54
N ARG A 237 7.81 -18.26 13.58
CA ARG A 237 6.93 -18.55 14.72
C ARG A 237 5.47 -18.73 14.31
N LEU A 238 4.95 -17.82 13.48
CA LEU A 238 3.57 -17.91 12.97
C LEU A 238 3.34 -19.22 12.20
N MET A 239 4.36 -19.68 11.47
CA MET A 239 4.33 -20.92 10.70
C MET A 239 4.46 -22.20 11.55
N LEU A 240 4.79 -22.10 12.84
CA LEU A 240 4.75 -23.26 13.75
C LEU A 240 3.31 -23.68 14.06
N ASP A 241 2.39 -22.70 14.13
CA ASP A 241 1.00 -22.92 14.50
C ASP A 241 0.06 -23.01 13.29
N HIS A 242 0.52 -22.56 12.12
CA HIS A 242 -0.30 -22.46 10.92
C HIS A 242 0.42 -22.98 9.67
N THR A 243 -0.33 -23.67 8.81
CA THR A 243 0.17 -24.02 7.48
C THR A 243 0.04 -22.85 6.53
N GLU A 244 0.98 -22.75 5.60
CA GLU A 244 1.01 -21.66 4.60
C GLU A 244 -0.28 -21.63 3.77
N ALA A 245 -0.74 -22.81 3.34
CA ALA A 245 -1.95 -22.97 2.56
C ALA A 245 -3.21 -22.57 3.35
N ALA A 246 -3.25 -22.79 4.67
CA ALA A 246 -4.36 -22.31 5.50
C ALA A 246 -4.39 -20.78 5.56
N LEU A 247 -3.24 -20.14 5.77
CA LEU A 247 -3.11 -18.68 5.82
C LEU A 247 -3.46 -18.04 4.46
N GLN A 248 -2.93 -18.56 3.36
CA GLN A 248 -3.21 -18.04 2.01
C GLN A 248 -4.68 -18.15 1.62
N ARG A 249 -5.38 -19.22 2.02
CA ARG A 249 -6.82 -19.37 1.77
C ARG A 249 -7.65 -18.26 2.41
N ARG A 250 -7.20 -17.71 3.53
CA ARG A 250 -7.87 -16.63 4.28
C ARG A 250 -7.60 -15.22 3.73
N LEU A 251 -6.54 -15.05 2.93
CA LEU A 251 -6.21 -13.76 2.32
C LEU A 251 -7.19 -13.39 1.22
N SER A 252 -7.32 -12.10 0.90
CA SER A 252 -8.02 -11.63 -0.31
C SER A 252 -7.11 -11.74 -1.55
N ALA A 253 -7.70 -11.66 -2.75
CA ALA A 253 -6.93 -11.60 -4.00
C ALA A 253 -5.98 -10.39 -4.02
N ALA A 254 -6.43 -9.23 -3.54
CA ALA A 254 -5.59 -8.03 -3.43
C ALA A 254 -4.40 -8.21 -2.48
N GLN A 255 -4.56 -8.92 -1.36
CA GLN A 255 -3.47 -9.23 -0.44
C GLN A 255 -2.46 -10.19 -1.08
N LEU A 256 -2.93 -11.26 -1.73
CA LEU A 256 -2.05 -12.18 -2.47
C LEU A 256 -1.28 -11.47 -3.59
N LEU A 257 -1.93 -10.56 -4.32
CA LEU A 257 -1.29 -9.76 -5.37
C LEU A 257 -0.14 -8.91 -4.81
N ARG A 258 -0.34 -8.27 -3.66
CA ARG A 258 0.70 -7.48 -2.97
C ARG A 258 1.87 -8.36 -2.53
N MET A 259 1.59 -9.55 -1.97
CA MET A 259 2.63 -10.51 -1.64
C MET A 259 3.41 -10.92 -2.89
N ALA A 260 2.72 -11.26 -3.99
CA ALA A 260 3.34 -11.66 -5.26
C ALA A 260 4.24 -10.56 -5.84
N ALA A 261 3.76 -9.32 -5.83
CA ALA A 261 4.52 -8.15 -6.26
C ALA A 261 5.79 -7.94 -5.40
N SER A 262 5.68 -8.09 -4.08
CA SER A 262 6.85 -7.99 -3.18
C SER A 262 7.88 -9.08 -3.45
N ALA A 263 7.44 -10.33 -3.66
CA ALA A 263 8.32 -11.44 -4.02
C ALA A 263 9.05 -11.17 -5.34
N SER A 264 8.33 -10.69 -6.36
CA SER A 264 8.90 -10.29 -7.65
C SER A 264 9.96 -9.19 -7.50
N TRP A 265 9.67 -8.17 -6.69
CA TRP A 265 10.62 -7.08 -6.42
C TRP A 265 11.91 -7.58 -5.75
N SER A 266 11.79 -8.57 -4.85
CA SER A 266 12.94 -9.27 -4.24
C SER A 266 13.60 -10.32 -5.14
N ARG A 267 13.21 -10.40 -6.43
CA ARG A 267 13.69 -11.36 -7.45
C ARG A 267 13.39 -12.83 -7.15
N GLU A 268 12.41 -13.12 -6.28
CA GLU A 268 11.92 -14.47 -6.05
C GLU A 268 10.82 -14.84 -7.06
N PHE A 269 11.18 -14.87 -8.35
CA PHE A 269 10.20 -14.98 -9.43
C PHE A 269 9.40 -16.30 -9.42
N VAL A 270 9.99 -17.40 -8.93
CA VAL A 270 9.26 -18.68 -8.76
C VAL A 270 8.12 -18.50 -7.76
N ARG A 271 8.43 -17.89 -6.61
CA ARG A 271 7.47 -17.62 -5.56
C ARG A 271 6.41 -16.61 -6.00
N ALA A 272 6.82 -15.56 -6.69
CA ALA A 272 5.91 -14.57 -7.27
C ALA A 272 4.92 -15.22 -8.23
N GLY A 273 5.37 -16.09 -9.15
CA GLY A 273 4.52 -16.81 -10.09
C GLY A 273 3.48 -17.71 -9.42
N GLN A 274 3.85 -18.40 -8.33
CA GLN A 274 2.91 -19.18 -7.53
C GLN A 274 1.81 -18.31 -6.92
N LEU A 275 2.18 -17.18 -6.30
CA LEU A 275 1.23 -16.26 -5.69
C LEU A 275 0.32 -15.58 -6.73
N PHE A 276 0.86 -15.15 -7.88
CA PHE A 276 0.02 -14.62 -8.97
C PHE A 276 -0.97 -15.66 -9.49
N SER A 277 -0.56 -16.93 -9.58
CA SER A 277 -1.46 -18.00 -10.00
C SER A 277 -2.60 -18.22 -8.98
N LEU A 278 -2.33 -18.05 -7.68
CA LEU A 278 -3.40 -18.06 -6.67
C LEU A 278 -4.38 -16.88 -6.81
N VAL A 279 -3.89 -15.70 -7.19
CA VAL A 279 -4.76 -14.55 -7.52
C VAL A 279 -5.64 -14.89 -8.70
N LEU A 280 -5.06 -15.39 -9.79
CA LEU A 280 -5.77 -15.73 -11.03
C LEU A 280 -6.71 -16.93 -10.87
N HIS A 281 -6.43 -17.84 -9.94
CA HIS A 281 -7.39 -18.89 -9.61
C HIS A 281 -8.69 -18.33 -9.02
N ARG A 282 -8.60 -17.23 -8.25
CA ARG A 282 -9.77 -16.56 -7.66
C ARG A 282 -10.44 -15.59 -8.61
N GLU A 283 -9.61 -14.88 -9.39
CA GLU A 283 -10.04 -13.84 -10.33
C GLU A 283 -9.33 -14.07 -11.67
N PRO A 284 -9.85 -14.97 -12.54
CA PRO A 284 -9.16 -15.39 -13.77
C PRO A 284 -8.83 -14.26 -14.75
N ALA A 285 -9.63 -13.20 -14.75
CA ALA A 285 -9.46 -12.04 -15.62
C ALA A 285 -8.82 -10.84 -14.89
N HIS A 286 -8.11 -11.04 -13.77
CA HIS A 286 -7.50 -9.94 -13.02
C HIS A 286 -6.34 -9.31 -13.83
N PRO A 287 -6.49 -8.09 -14.37
CA PRO A 287 -5.56 -7.55 -15.36
C PRO A 287 -4.14 -7.33 -14.81
N HIS A 288 -4.02 -6.74 -13.60
CA HIS A 288 -2.71 -6.53 -12.98
C HIS A 288 -2.00 -7.84 -12.61
N ALA A 289 -2.74 -8.89 -12.23
CA ALA A 289 -2.14 -10.18 -11.90
C ALA A 289 -1.56 -10.85 -13.15
N LEU A 290 -2.30 -10.83 -14.27
CA LEU A 290 -1.80 -11.30 -15.58
C LEU A 290 -0.54 -10.54 -16.00
N GLN A 291 -0.60 -9.21 -15.97
CA GLN A 291 0.54 -8.36 -16.34
C GLN A 291 1.79 -8.65 -15.50
N LEU A 292 1.65 -8.73 -14.17
CA LEU A 292 2.78 -8.96 -13.28
C LEU A 292 3.29 -10.41 -13.32
N ARG A 293 2.42 -11.40 -13.56
CA ARG A 293 2.82 -12.79 -13.78
C ARG A 293 3.60 -12.94 -15.08
N ALA A 294 3.16 -12.30 -16.17
CA ALA A 294 3.90 -12.23 -17.42
C ALA A 294 5.32 -11.69 -17.23
N ALA A 295 5.46 -10.59 -16.48
CA ALA A 295 6.77 -10.00 -16.17
C ALA A 295 7.66 -10.97 -15.36
N ALA A 296 7.11 -11.64 -14.35
CA ALA A 296 7.84 -12.64 -13.57
C ALA A 296 8.25 -13.86 -14.44
N ALA A 297 7.37 -14.34 -15.32
CA ALA A 297 7.64 -15.42 -16.27
C ALA A 297 8.76 -15.03 -17.26
N PHE A 298 8.75 -13.81 -17.77
CA PHE A 298 9.82 -13.28 -18.62
C PHE A 298 11.17 -13.31 -17.89
N HIS A 299 11.22 -12.86 -16.62
CA HIS A 299 12.44 -12.92 -15.81
C HIS A 299 12.91 -14.35 -15.51
N LYS A 300 11.99 -15.32 -15.42
CA LYS A 300 12.29 -16.77 -15.35
C LYS A 300 12.73 -17.37 -16.69
N ARG A 301 12.67 -16.61 -17.80
CA ARG A 301 12.87 -17.08 -19.19
C ARG A 301 11.81 -18.08 -19.65
N CYS A 302 10.61 -18.03 -19.07
CA CYS A 302 9.43 -18.77 -19.50
C CYS A 302 8.65 -17.90 -20.50
N TYR A 303 9.17 -17.72 -21.71
CA TYR A 303 8.64 -16.73 -22.66
C TYR A 303 7.24 -17.06 -23.18
N ASP A 304 6.91 -18.34 -23.35
CA ASP A 304 5.57 -18.75 -23.80
C ASP A 304 4.50 -18.36 -22.78
N GLU A 305 4.74 -18.66 -21.49
CA GLU A 305 3.88 -18.25 -20.36
C GLU A 305 3.76 -16.71 -20.29
N ALA A 306 4.87 -15.99 -20.49
CA ALA A 306 4.87 -14.53 -20.48
C ALA A 306 4.02 -13.93 -21.62
N ILE A 307 4.08 -14.53 -22.82
CA ILE A 307 3.28 -14.08 -23.97
C ILE A 307 1.80 -14.39 -23.73
N GLU A 308 1.46 -15.61 -23.30
CA GLU A 308 0.08 -16.02 -23.02
C GLU A 308 -0.59 -15.08 -22.00
N ASP A 309 0.07 -14.85 -20.86
CA ASP A 309 -0.42 -13.94 -19.82
C ASP A 309 -0.58 -12.50 -20.32
N SER A 310 0.35 -12.03 -21.16
CA SER A 310 0.29 -10.68 -21.73
C SER A 310 -0.92 -10.52 -22.65
N LEU A 311 -1.19 -11.53 -23.49
CA LEU A 311 -2.34 -11.54 -24.40
C LEU A 311 -3.65 -11.56 -23.61
N GLN A 312 -3.77 -12.45 -22.64
CA GLN A 312 -4.96 -12.54 -21.78
C GLN A 312 -5.19 -11.25 -20.98
N GLY A 313 -4.12 -10.60 -20.53
CA GLY A 313 -4.19 -9.31 -19.82
C GLY A 313 -4.74 -8.19 -20.71
N LEU A 314 -4.30 -8.14 -21.97
CA LEU A 314 -4.80 -7.17 -22.96
C LEU A 314 -6.27 -7.41 -23.31
N GLU A 315 -6.68 -8.66 -23.49
CA GLU A 315 -8.08 -9.04 -23.72
C GLU A 315 -8.97 -8.61 -22.54
N SER A 316 -8.54 -8.92 -21.31
CA SER A 316 -9.27 -8.57 -20.09
C SER A 316 -9.41 -7.04 -19.93
N ALA A 317 -8.34 -6.29 -20.20
CA ALA A 317 -8.35 -4.82 -20.15
C ALA A 317 -9.25 -4.22 -21.24
N SER A 318 -9.24 -4.79 -22.45
CA SER A 318 -10.11 -4.38 -23.56
C SER A 318 -11.59 -4.57 -23.22
N HIS A 319 -11.94 -5.72 -22.62
CA HIS A 319 -13.31 -5.97 -22.16
C HIS A 319 -13.74 -5.01 -21.06
N ALA A 320 -12.88 -4.74 -20.06
CA ALA A 320 -13.17 -3.78 -19.00
C ALA A 320 -13.38 -2.36 -19.56
N TYR A 321 -12.56 -1.95 -20.53
CA TYR A 321 -12.70 -0.66 -21.20
C TYR A 321 -14.01 -0.56 -21.99
N ALA A 322 -14.37 -1.59 -22.77
CA ALA A 322 -15.62 -1.63 -23.50
C ALA A 322 -16.84 -1.59 -22.57
N ALA A 323 -16.77 -2.26 -21.41
CA ALA A 323 -17.83 -2.23 -20.41
C ALA A 323 -18.02 -0.84 -19.78
N ALA A 324 -16.93 -0.07 -19.59
CA ALA A 324 -17.00 1.27 -19.01
C ALA A 324 -17.56 2.34 -19.96
N LEU A 325 -17.62 2.05 -21.27
CA LEU A 325 -18.17 2.96 -22.28
C LEU A 325 -19.69 2.82 -22.48
N ASN A 326 -20.28 1.73 -21.98
CA ASN A 326 -21.72 1.45 -22.07
C ASN A 326 -22.45 1.85 -20.78
#